data_AF-A0A7S0GTC5-F1
#
_entry.id   AF-A0A7S0GTC5-F1
#
_cell.length_a   1.000
_cell.length_b   1.000
_cell.length_c   1.000
_cell.angle_alpha   90.00
_cell.angle_beta   90.00
_cell.angle_gamma   90.00
#
_symmetry.space_group_name_H-M   'P 1'
#
loop_
_entity.id
_entity.type
_entity.pdbx_description
1 polymer ?
#
loop_
_entity_poly.entity_id
_entity_poly.type
_entity_poly.pdbx_seq_one_letter_code
_entity_poly.pdbx_strand_id
1 'polypeptide(L)'
;KMGYLAQHALLDQIPKLSNDVIVPDYCSLTLEKDSDGGARRDGAGSIATRAWLGPKGTVSPTHRDPTHNLLVQVCGSKYVRLWAPVQEPNLYLFSDPKRANASRADIRHALDETFAKTFPKFSSASF
;
A
#
# COMPACT_ATOMS: atom_id res chain seq x y z
N LYS A 1 16.05 -19.04 -2.42
CA LYS A 1 15.30 -18.12 -1.53
C LYS A 1 14.71 -17.01 -2.38
N MET A 2 13.48 -16.57 -2.10
CA MET A 2 12.84 -15.45 -2.81
C MET A 2 13.25 -14.13 -2.14
N GLY A 3 13.74 -13.16 -2.91
CA GLY A 3 14.05 -11.81 -2.42
C GLY A 3 13.03 -10.80 -2.93
N TYR A 4 12.65 -9.84 -2.09
CA TYR A 4 11.75 -8.75 -2.45
C TYR A 4 12.32 -7.44 -1.93
N LEU A 5 12.81 -6.59 -2.83
CA LEU A 5 13.19 -5.22 -2.50
C LEU A 5 11.90 -4.39 -2.50
N ALA A 6 11.36 -4.11 -1.32
CA ALA A 6 10.10 -3.41 -1.17
C ALA A 6 10.31 -2.06 -0.49
N GLN A 7 9.52 -1.06 -0.90
CA GLN A 7 9.44 0.25 -0.24
C GLN A 7 10.80 0.98 -0.13
N HIS A 8 11.70 0.74 -1.09
CA HIS A 8 13.08 1.21 -1.04
C HIS A 8 13.26 2.54 -1.79
N ALA A 9 14.06 3.46 -1.26
CA ALA A 9 14.41 4.74 -1.89
C ALA A 9 15.45 4.57 -3.02
N LEU A 10 15.20 3.66 -3.96
CA LEU A 10 16.19 3.24 -4.96
C LEU A 10 16.62 4.37 -5.89
N LEU A 11 15.70 5.28 -6.22
CA LEU A 11 15.97 6.39 -7.12
C LEU A 11 16.81 7.48 -6.45
N ASP A 12 16.64 7.68 -5.15
CA ASP A 12 17.49 8.56 -4.34
C ASP A 12 18.92 7.99 -4.28
N GLN A 13 19.05 6.65 -4.21
CA GLN A 13 20.34 5.97 -4.18
C GLN A 13 21.04 5.96 -5.54
N ILE A 14 20.28 5.87 -6.64
CA ILE A 14 20.81 5.79 -8.01
C ILE A 14 20.18 6.90 -8.87
N PRO A 15 20.72 8.13 -8.82
CA PRO A 15 20.14 9.29 -9.51
C PRO A 15 20.02 9.14 -11.03
N LYS A 16 20.79 8.24 -11.64
CA LYS A 16 20.62 7.98 -13.08
C LYS A 16 19.25 7.38 -13.40
N LEU A 17 18.68 6.57 -12.50
CA LEU A 17 17.35 5.98 -12.66
C LEU A 17 16.22 7.00 -12.46
N SER A 18 16.45 8.09 -11.73
CA SER A 18 15.42 9.12 -11.56
C SER A 18 15.14 9.89 -12.85
N ASN A 19 16.05 9.87 -13.82
CA ASN A 19 15.82 10.47 -15.14
C ASN A 19 14.81 9.70 -16.00
N ASP A 20 14.55 8.43 -15.65
CA ASP A 20 13.65 7.55 -16.40
C ASP A 20 12.21 7.58 -15.86
N VAL A 21 11.96 8.36 -14.80
CA VAL A 21 10.64 8.53 -14.20
C VAL A 21 10.31 10.00 -14.04
N ILE A 22 9.03 10.32 -14.09
CA ILE A 22 8.53 11.66 -13.80
C ILE A 22 7.61 11.60 -12.58
N VAL A 23 7.58 12.68 -11.81
CA VAL A 23 6.55 12.88 -10.80
C VAL A 23 5.24 13.17 -11.55
N PRO A 24 4.16 12.40 -11.35
CA PRO A 24 2.90 12.68 -12.02
C PRO A 24 2.31 14.02 -11.58
N ASP A 25 1.74 14.78 -12.52
CA ASP A 25 1.16 16.11 -12.27
C ASP A 25 0.10 16.08 -11.15
N TYR A 26 -0.62 14.97 -10.99
CA TYR A 26 -1.60 14.78 -9.92
C TYR A 26 -1.02 14.92 -8.50
N CYS A 27 0.30 14.71 -8.31
CA CYS A 27 0.95 14.92 -7.02
C CYS A 27 1.04 16.41 -6.63
N SER A 28 0.83 17.33 -7.58
CA SER A 28 0.76 18.77 -7.29
C SER A 28 -0.61 19.21 -6.76
N LEU A 29 -1.62 18.35 -6.83
CA LEU A 29 -2.94 18.64 -6.29
C LEU A 29 -2.85 18.67 -4.76
N THR A 30 -2.99 19.85 -4.19
CA THR A 30 -3.27 19.99 -2.76
C THR A 30 -4.68 19.48 -2.51
N LEU A 31 -4.80 18.28 -1.95
CA LEU A 31 -6.05 17.86 -1.34
C LEU A 31 -6.26 18.77 -0.12
N GLU A 32 -7.38 19.52 -0.14
CA GLU A 32 -7.85 20.30 1.01
C GLU A 32 -7.76 19.43 2.28
N LYS A 33 -7.35 20.06 3.39
CA LYS A 33 -7.06 19.41 4.68
C LYS A 33 -7.98 18.21 4.94
N ASP A 34 -7.41 17.01 5.02
CA ASP A 34 -8.10 15.90 5.69
C ASP A 34 -8.54 16.40 7.07
N SER A 35 -9.81 16.17 7.42
CA SER A 35 -10.46 16.67 8.64
C SER A 35 -9.81 16.20 9.94
N ASP A 36 -8.72 15.43 9.88
CA ASP A 36 -8.03 14.81 11.00
C ASP A 36 -6.81 15.61 11.50
N GLY A 37 -6.66 16.87 11.11
CA GLY A 37 -5.70 17.80 11.74
C GLY A 37 -4.22 17.42 11.61
N GLY A 38 -3.89 16.43 10.77
CA GLY A 38 -2.52 16.06 10.43
C GLY A 38 -1.80 17.26 9.83
N ALA A 39 -0.77 17.72 10.53
CA ALA A 39 -0.09 18.99 10.29
C ALA A 39 0.25 19.24 8.81
N ARG A 40 -0.09 20.45 8.35
CA ARG A 40 0.61 21.08 7.22
C ARG A 40 2.10 21.08 7.54
N ARG A 41 2.89 20.41 6.73
CA ARG A 41 4.23 20.88 6.38
C ARG A 41 4.09 21.53 5.02
N ASP A 42 3.84 22.83 5.06
CA ASP A 42 4.46 23.88 4.24
C ASP A 42 4.90 23.45 2.83
N GLY A 43 4.30 24.06 1.80
CA GLY A 43 4.77 24.15 0.40
C GLY A 43 5.65 23.02 -0.15
N ALA A 44 5.10 22.19 -1.05
CA ALA A 44 5.81 21.06 -1.64
C ALA A 44 6.36 20.08 -0.59
N GLY A 45 5.46 19.45 0.17
CA GLY A 45 5.82 18.27 0.96
C GLY A 45 6.50 17.24 0.04
N SER A 46 7.75 16.89 0.37
CA SER A 46 8.62 16.01 -0.43
C SER A 46 7.86 14.76 -0.88
N ILE A 47 7.62 14.64 -2.19
CA ILE A 47 7.01 13.46 -2.80
C ILE A 47 8.00 12.30 -2.64
N ALA A 48 7.69 11.36 -1.75
CA ALA A 48 8.54 10.23 -1.50
C ALA A 48 8.39 9.20 -2.63
N THR A 49 9.43 9.03 -3.43
CA THR A 49 9.47 7.97 -4.44
C THR A 49 10.03 6.70 -3.83
N ARG A 50 9.34 5.56 -4.02
CA ARG A 50 9.75 4.25 -3.53
C ARG A 50 9.73 3.25 -4.70
N ALA A 51 10.64 2.28 -4.66
CA ALA A 51 10.74 1.23 -5.65
C ALA A 51 10.38 -0.14 -5.04
N TRP A 52 9.76 -0.98 -5.86
CA TRP A 52 9.46 -2.37 -5.56
C TRP A 52 10.01 -3.25 -6.68
N LEU A 53 10.99 -4.08 -6.37
CA LEU A 53 11.62 -5.01 -7.30
C LEU A 53 11.60 -6.42 -6.70
N GLY A 54 11.05 -7.38 -7.44
CA GLY A 54 10.98 -8.75 -7.00
C GLY A 54 10.54 -9.69 -8.12
N PRO A 55 10.78 -11.00 -7.97
CA PRO A 55 10.34 -12.01 -8.92
C PRO A 55 8.82 -12.23 -8.83
N LYS A 56 8.29 -13.04 -9.75
CA LYS A 56 6.90 -13.53 -9.67
C LYS A 56 6.65 -14.17 -8.30
N GLY A 57 5.52 -13.82 -7.68
CA GLY A 57 5.07 -14.39 -6.41
C GLY A 57 5.40 -13.56 -5.17
N THR A 58 6.07 -12.41 -5.29
CA THR A 58 6.20 -11.47 -4.16
C THR A 58 4.84 -10.92 -3.76
N VAL A 59 4.64 -10.74 -2.45
CA VAL A 59 3.37 -10.29 -1.89
C VAL A 59 3.62 -9.16 -0.89
N SER A 60 2.86 -8.08 -1.07
CA SER A 60 2.61 -7.08 -0.03
C SER A 60 1.25 -7.40 0.58
N PRO A 61 1.16 -7.81 1.86
CA PRO A 61 -0.13 -8.07 2.52
C PRO A 61 -1.05 -6.85 2.49
N THR A 62 -2.36 -7.06 2.66
CA THR A 62 -3.34 -5.96 2.73
C THR A 62 -2.98 -5.01 3.87
N HIS A 63 -2.80 -3.73 3.56
CA HIS A 63 -2.47 -2.67 4.52
C HIS A 63 -2.95 -1.31 4.00
N ARG A 64 -2.87 -0.30 4.86
CA ARG A 64 -3.11 1.10 4.54
C ARG A 64 -1.84 1.92 4.75
N ASP A 65 -1.52 2.76 3.78
CA ASP A 65 -0.46 3.77 3.89
C ASP A 65 -1.00 5.05 4.55
N PRO A 66 -0.15 5.81 5.28
CA PRO A 66 -0.54 7.08 5.89
C PRO A 66 -0.65 8.25 4.90
N THR A 67 -0.25 8.05 3.64
CA THR A 67 -0.24 9.08 2.60
C THR A 67 -1.00 8.60 1.37
N HIS A 68 -1.47 9.54 0.55
CA HIS A 68 -1.89 9.23 -0.82
C HIS A 68 -0.73 8.62 -1.61
N ASN A 69 -1.04 7.73 -2.56
CA ASN A 69 -0.04 6.98 -3.30
C ASN A 69 -0.44 6.86 -4.77
N LEU A 70 0.55 6.90 -5.66
CA LEU A 70 0.42 6.57 -7.08
C LEU A 70 1.36 5.40 -7.38
N LEU A 71 0.80 4.20 -7.55
CA LEU A 71 1.56 3.02 -7.91
C LEU A 71 1.72 2.92 -9.43
N VAL A 72 2.95 3.05 -9.92
CA VAL A 72 3.27 2.91 -11.36
C VAL A 72 3.92 1.55 -11.63
N GLN A 73 3.34 0.77 -12.55
CA GLN A 73 3.87 -0.52 -12.96
C GLN A 73 4.77 -0.37 -14.19
N VAL A 74 6.07 -0.66 -14.04
CA VAL A 74 7.04 -0.55 -15.14
C VAL A 74 7.22 -1.87 -15.90
N CYS A 75 7.42 -2.99 -15.18
CA CYS A 75 7.69 -4.30 -15.78
C CYS A 75 6.80 -5.41 -15.20
N GLY A 76 6.20 -6.25 -16.05
CA GLY A 76 5.35 -7.36 -15.62
C GLY A 76 3.95 -6.89 -15.15
N SER A 77 3.26 -7.74 -14.39
CA SER A 77 1.91 -7.46 -13.89
C SER A 77 1.79 -7.71 -12.39
N LYS A 78 0.88 -6.98 -11.74
CA LYS A 78 0.51 -7.16 -10.34
C LYS A 78 -1.00 -7.34 -10.23
N TYR A 79 -1.40 -8.28 -9.39
CA TYR A 79 -2.77 -8.32 -8.87
C TYR A 79 -2.86 -7.35 -7.69
N VAL A 80 -3.82 -6.43 -7.74
CA VAL A 80 -4.09 -5.45 -6.68
C VAL A 80 -5.55 -5.57 -6.29
N ARG A 81 -5.82 -5.67 -4.98
CA ARG A 81 -7.17 -5.61 -4.41
C ARG A 81 -7.22 -4.43 -3.44
N LEU A 82 -8.25 -3.60 -3.58
CA LEU A 82 -8.45 -2.40 -2.79
C LEU A 82 -9.76 -2.52 -2.01
N TRP A 83 -9.77 -2.03 -0.77
CA TRP A 83 -10.98 -1.88 0.02
C TRP A 83 -11.11 -0.44 0.43
N ALA A 84 -12.33 0.08 0.39
CA ALA A 84 -12.61 1.41 0.91
C ALA A 84 -12.38 1.44 2.44
N PRO A 85 -11.97 2.58 3.03
CA PRO A 85 -11.74 2.69 4.47
C PRO A 85 -12.93 2.25 5.34
N VAL A 86 -14.16 2.41 4.84
CA VAL A 86 -15.39 1.94 5.52
C VAL A 86 -15.42 0.42 5.75
N GLN A 87 -14.62 -0.35 5.02
CA GLN A 87 -14.52 -1.81 5.16
C GLN A 87 -13.52 -2.24 6.24
N GLU A 88 -12.77 -1.33 6.84
CA GLU A 88 -11.78 -1.63 7.89
C GLU A 88 -12.29 -2.57 9.01
N PRO A 89 -13.54 -2.43 9.52
CA PRO A 89 -14.10 -3.35 10.52
C PRO A 89 -14.18 -4.83 10.06
N ASN A 90 -14.11 -5.08 8.75
CA ASN A 90 -14.17 -6.41 8.14
C ASN A 90 -12.78 -6.95 7.75
N LEU A 91 -11.71 -6.15 7.88
CA LEU A 91 -10.36 -6.51 7.43
C LEU A 91 -9.46 -7.08 8.53
N TYR A 92 -9.94 -7.19 9.78
CA TYR A 92 -9.20 -7.85 10.87
C TYR A 92 -7.76 -7.33 11.04
N LEU A 93 -7.60 -6.04 11.31
CA LEU A 93 -6.28 -5.44 11.54
C LEU A 93 -5.54 -6.06 12.73
N PHE A 94 -4.21 -5.89 12.78
CA PHE A 94 -3.44 -6.28 13.97
C PHE A 94 -3.75 -5.34 15.15
N SER A 95 -3.77 -5.91 16.36
CA SER A 95 -3.88 -5.13 17.60
C SER A 95 -2.56 -4.49 18.03
N ASP A 96 -1.43 -4.96 17.50
CA ASP A 96 -0.12 -4.37 17.72
C ASP A 96 -0.05 -2.99 17.03
N PRO A 97 0.18 -1.89 17.78
CA PRO A 97 0.29 -0.55 17.22
C PRO A 97 1.28 -0.42 16.05
N LYS A 98 2.37 -1.21 16.03
CA LYS A 98 3.37 -1.18 14.96
C LYS A 98 2.86 -1.74 13.63
N ARG A 99 1.72 -2.44 13.65
CA ARG A 99 1.12 -3.14 12.51
C ARG A 99 -0.37 -2.87 12.40
N ALA A 100 -0.87 -1.89 13.14
CA ALA A 100 -2.29 -1.58 13.23
C ALA A 100 -2.87 -1.21 11.86
N ASN A 101 -2.05 -0.77 10.91
CA ASN A 101 -2.47 -0.48 9.54
C ASN A 101 -2.49 -1.71 8.61
N ALA A 102 -2.15 -2.92 9.07
CA ALA A 102 -2.09 -4.13 8.27
C ALA A 102 -3.16 -5.16 8.69
N SER A 103 -3.73 -5.84 7.70
CA SER A 103 -4.70 -6.91 7.89
C SER A 103 -4.03 -8.23 8.29
N ARG A 104 -4.70 -8.98 9.17
CA ARG A 104 -4.35 -10.37 9.48
C ARG A 104 -4.90 -11.36 8.46
N ALA A 105 -5.92 -10.96 7.71
CA ALA A 105 -6.64 -11.78 6.76
C ALA A 105 -5.91 -11.77 5.41
N ASP A 106 -5.07 -12.78 5.18
CA ASP A 106 -4.37 -12.95 3.91
C ASP A 106 -5.29 -13.55 2.85
N ILE A 107 -5.68 -12.74 1.87
CA ILE A 107 -6.64 -13.12 0.82
C ILE A 107 -6.22 -14.30 -0.04
N ARG A 108 -4.93 -14.66 -0.05
CA ARG A 108 -4.45 -15.83 -0.79
C ARG A 108 -4.98 -17.13 -0.20
N HIS A 109 -5.40 -17.08 1.07
CA HIS A 109 -6.02 -18.16 1.81
C HIS A 109 -7.54 -18.03 1.90
N ALA A 110 -8.16 -17.08 1.19
CA ALA A 110 -9.60 -16.81 1.33
C ALA A 110 -10.51 -17.99 0.95
N LEU A 111 -9.99 -18.97 0.21
CA LEU A 111 -10.70 -20.20 -0.17
C LEU A 111 -10.48 -21.36 0.82
N ASP A 112 -9.56 -21.21 1.78
CA ASP A 112 -9.29 -22.24 2.77
C ASP A 112 -10.45 -22.30 3.78
N GLU A 113 -10.92 -23.50 4.13
CA GLU A 113 -12.06 -23.67 5.05
C GLU A 113 -11.84 -23.01 6.43
N THR A 114 -10.57 -22.94 6.86
CA THR A 114 -10.18 -22.33 8.13
C THR A 114 -10.20 -20.81 8.06
N PHE A 115 -10.07 -20.21 6.88
CA PHE A 115 -10.06 -18.76 6.71
C PHE A 115 -11.40 -18.16 7.08
N ALA A 116 -12.51 -18.69 6.54
CA ALA A 116 -13.85 -18.22 6.85
C ALA A 116 -14.20 -18.38 8.34
N LYS A 117 -13.70 -19.44 9.00
CA LYS A 117 -13.85 -19.64 10.44
C LYS A 117 -13.05 -18.60 11.26
N THR A 118 -11.86 -18.24 10.79
CA THR A 118 -10.96 -17.30 11.48
C THR A 118 -11.34 -15.83 11.24
N PHE A 119 -11.83 -15.51 10.05
CA PHE A 119 -12.16 -14.16 9.60
C PHE A 119 -13.59 -14.06 9.04
N PRO A 120 -14.62 -14.42 9.83
CA PRO A 120 -16.00 -14.58 9.34
C PRO A 120 -16.65 -13.34 8.71
N LYS A 121 -16.22 -12.13 9.09
CA LYS A 121 -16.71 -10.86 8.53
C LYS A 121 -16.05 -10.50 7.21
N PHE A 122 -14.96 -11.17 6.83
CA PHE A 122 -14.17 -10.80 5.66
C PHE A 122 -14.93 -10.99 4.35
N SER A 123 -15.85 -11.97 4.30
CA SER A 123 -16.74 -12.16 3.14
C SER A 123 -17.68 -10.97 2.88
N SER A 124 -17.91 -10.14 3.90
CA SER A 124 -18.71 -8.92 3.79
C SER A 124 -17.88 -7.69 3.38
N ALA A 125 -16.55 -7.82 3.26
CA ALA A 125 -15.66 -6.75 2.85
C ALA A 125 -15.72 -6.54 1.32
N SER A 126 -16.60 -5.66 0.85
CA SER A 126 -16.72 -5.34 -0.57
C SER A 126 -15.47 -4.62 -1.12
N PHE A 127 -15.08 -4.96 -2.35
CA PHE A 127 -13.90 -4.44 -3.07
C PHE A 127 -14.24 -4.11 -4.53
#